data_AF-A0A7V1QVQ8-F1
#
_entry.id   AF-A0A7V1QVQ8-F1
#
_cell.length_a   1.000
_cell.length_b   1.000
_cell.length_c   1.000
_cell.angle_alpha   90.00
_cell.angle_beta   90.00
_cell.angle_gamma   90.00
#
_symmetry.space_group_name_H-M   'P 1'
#
loop_
_entity.id
_entity.type
_entity.pdbx_description
1 polymer ?
#
loop_
_entity_poly.entity_id
_entity_poly.type
_entity_poly.pdbx_seq_one_letter_code
_entity_poly.pdbx_strand_id
1 'polypeptide(L)'
;MALHLSMPGARAVRARHERLATLVAAVTVALAGLIHLVLIPEHFAERFLYGVVFTAMALFQLTLAWLLLQRPGPRVYRAGIWGSGLIALVYVATRLAPPPGATAPEAVDAIGIAATALELAAVILLAVALPDGPPHPGLAPRWWGIVGGLATAPLWLVATGSLTWTDTLTRPWLTWYGQRTPISPALVGSPYPHLWLFAPWWVLLGAAGLSLLVGLNLWLATRLVAEGKLSCRARRAGLLALLPAAFAAPLCCGAPLAALFGIPLVVRFKVAPLTMALSLLLLTANLAWLAARARRGAAC
;
A
#
# COMPACT_ATOMS: atom_id res chain seq x y z
N MET A 1 41.13 -20.70 9.30
CA MET A 1 39.97 -21.61 9.28
C MET A 1 39.17 -21.38 10.56
N ALA A 2 38.29 -20.38 10.57
CA ALA A 2 37.50 -20.03 11.75
C ALA A 2 36.23 -20.90 11.78
N LEU A 3 36.18 -21.89 12.68
CA LEU A 3 34.98 -22.65 12.98
C LEU A 3 33.97 -21.70 13.64
N HIS A 4 33.05 -21.18 12.83
CA HIS A 4 31.91 -20.39 13.31
C HIS A 4 30.98 -21.32 14.09
N LEU A 5 31.25 -21.49 15.38
CA LEU A 5 30.36 -22.17 16.32
C LEU A 5 29.05 -21.37 16.42
N SER A 6 28.10 -21.70 15.55
CA SER A 6 26.73 -21.17 15.63
C SER A 6 26.12 -21.65 16.95
N MET A 7 25.99 -20.74 17.92
CA MET A 7 25.32 -20.98 19.19
C MET A 7 23.93 -21.62 18.96
N PRO A 8 23.67 -22.85 19.43
CA PRO A 8 22.42 -23.59 19.18
C PRO A 8 21.16 -22.79 19.54
N GLY A 9 21.23 -21.93 20.56
CA GLY A 9 20.12 -21.09 21.00
C GLY A 9 19.66 -20.05 19.97
N ALA A 10 20.57 -19.49 19.15
CA ALA A 10 20.21 -18.45 18.18
C ALA A 10 19.29 -18.98 17.06
N ARG A 11 19.50 -20.23 16.64
CA ARG A 11 18.66 -20.89 15.62
C ARG A 11 17.25 -21.19 16.14
N ALA A 12 17.14 -21.67 17.38
CA ALA A 12 15.85 -21.97 18.00
C ALA A 12 15.01 -20.69 18.20
N VAL A 13 15.63 -19.60 18.66
CA VAL A 13 14.95 -18.30 18.82
C VAL A 13 14.48 -17.76 17.48
N ARG A 14 15.29 -17.84 16.41
CA ARG A 14 14.87 -17.42 15.07
C ARG A 14 13.67 -18.24 14.55
N ALA A 15 13.73 -19.57 14.68
CA ALA A 15 12.64 -20.45 14.24
C ALA A 15 11.31 -20.15 14.97
N ARG A 16 11.37 -19.84 16.27
CA ARG A 16 10.19 -19.43 17.05
C ARG A 16 9.59 -18.12 16.56
N HIS A 17 10.42 -17.11 16.30
CA HIS A 17 9.94 -15.82 15.76
C HIS A 17 9.33 -15.97 14.36
N GLU A 18 9.93 -16.78 13.49
CA GLU A 18 9.39 -17.05 12.15
C GLU A 18 8.04 -17.77 12.21
N ARG A 19 7.89 -18.75 13.11
CA ARG A 19 6.61 -19.41 13.37
C ARG A 19 5.55 -18.45 13.91
N LEU A 20 5.91 -17.60 14.88
CA LEU A 20 4.97 -16.62 15.43
C LEU A 20 4.52 -15.60 14.37
N ALA A 21 5.45 -15.09 13.55
CA ALA A 21 5.13 -14.17 12.46
C ALA A 21 4.20 -14.84 11.43
N THR A 22 4.46 -16.10 11.08
CA THR A 22 3.60 -16.90 10.18
C THR A 22 2.19 -17.05 10.76
N LEU A 23 2.10 -17.38 12.06
CA LEU A 23 0.82 -17.57 12.74
C LEU A 23 0.00 -16.27 12.75
N VAL A 24 0.62 -15.14 13.13
CA VAL A 24 -0.06 -13.84 13.15
C VAL A 24 -0.52 -13.44 11.75
N ALA A 25 0.31 -13.67 10.72
CA ALA A 25 -0.08 -13.44 9.33
C ALA A 25 -1.28 -14.31 8.91
N ALA A 26 -1.25 -15.61 9.24
CA ALA A 26 -2.33 -16.54 8.90
C ALA A 26 -3.65 -16.18 9.58
N VAL A 27 -3.62 -15.81 10.87
CA VAL A 27 -4.81 -15.34 11.60
C VAL A 27 -5.36 -14.07 10.96
N THR A 28 -4.49 -13.11 10.62
CA THR A 28 -4.92 -11.85 9.97
C THR A 28 -5.61 -12.10 8.62
N VAL A 29 -5.03 -12.97 7.78
CA VAL A 29 -5.63 -13.40 6.51
C VAL A 29 -6.97 -14.10 6.74
N ALA A 30 -7.06 -14.99 7.73
CA ALA A 30 -8.30 -15.70 8.04
C ALA A 30 -9.42 -14.75 8.48
N LEU A 31 -9.10 -13.74 9.32
CA LEU A 31 -10.07 -12.74 9.76
C LEU A 31 -10.63 -11.94 8.57
N ALA A 32 -9.78 -11.52 7.62
CA ALA A 32 -10.26 -10.89 6.39
C ALA A 32 -11.19 -11.81 5.59
N GLY A 33 -10.82 -13.09 5.45
CA GLY A 33 -11.64 -14.09 4.76
C GLY A 33 -12.99 -14.34 5.42
N LEU A 34 -13.06 -14.32 6.75
CA LEU A 34 -14.30 -14.45 7.51
C LEU A 34 -15.22 -13.24 7.32
N ILE A 35 -14.68 -12.03 7.22
CA ILE A 35 -15.50 -10.84 6.89
C ILE A 35 -16.11 -10.99 5.51
N HIS A 36 -15.34 -11.37 4.49
CA HIS A 36 -15.88 -11.63 3.15
C HIS A 36 -16.95 -12.72 3.16
N LEU A 37 -16.75 -13.80 3.93
CA LEU A 37 -17.71 -14.88 4.07
C LEU A 37 -19.06 -14.39 4.63
N VAL A 38 -19.03 -13.52 5.64
CA VAL A 38 -20.23 -12.93 6.24
C VAL A 38 -20.98 -12.01 5.27
N LEU A 39 -20.26 -11.31 4.38
CA LEU A 39 -20.85 -10.41 3.38
C LEU A 39 -21.44 -11.11 2.15
N ILE A 40 -21.23 -12.42 1.99
CA ILE A 40 -21.72 -13.17 0.82
C ILE A 40 -23.24 -13.04 0.60
N PRO A 41 -24.13 -13.22 1.60
CA PRO A 41 -25.57 -13.16 1.39
C PRO A 41 -26.04 -11.78 0.93
N GLU A 42 -25.48 -10.72 1.49
CA GLU A 42 -25.76 -9.33 1.12
C GLU A 42 -25.39 -9.08 -0.34
N HIS A 43 -24.18 -9.48 -0.75
CA HIS A 43 -23.75 -9.30 -2.14
C HIS A 43 -24.51 -10.19 -3.14
N PHE A 44 -24.98 -11.38 -2.76
CA PHE A 44 -25.89 -12.14 -3.62
C PHE A 44 -27.27 -11.48 -3.77
N ALA A 45 -27.78 -10.82 -2.71
CA ALA A 45 -29.02 -10.07 -2.76
C ALA A 45 -28.88 -8.81 -3.63
N GLU A 46 -27.71 -8.18 -3.63
CA GLU A 46 -27.39 -7.08 -4.55
C GLU A 46 -27.30 -7.58 -5.99
N ARG A 47 -26.37 -8.50 -6.29
CA ARG A 47 -26.14 -9.08 -7.62
C ARG A 47 -25.44 -10.43 -7.53
N PHE A 48 -25.90 -11.38 -8.35
CA PHE A 48 -25.29 -12.71 -8.43
C PHE A 48 -23.77 -12.70 -8.62
N LEU A 49 -23.25 -11.86 -9.53
CA LEU A 49 -21.82 -11.76 -9.79
C LEU A 49 -21.02 -11.29 -8.56
N TYR A 50 -21.57 -10.39 -7.75
CA TYR A 50 -20.90 -9.86 -6.57
C TYR A 50 -20.77 -10.95 -5.50
N GLY A 51 -21.85 -11.70 -5.25
CA GLY A 51 -21.82 -12.86 -4.35
C GLY A 51 -20.79 -13.92 -4.77
N VAL A 52 -20.65 -14.20 -6.07
CA VAL A 52 -19.62 -15.13 -6.59
C VAL A 52 -18.20 -14.60 -6.31
N VAL A 53 -17.95 -13.31 -6.55
CA VAL A 53 -16.64 -12.68 -6.30
C VAL A 53 -16.29 -12.74 -4.81
N PHE A 54 -17.21 -12.37 -3.92
CA PHE A 54 -17.00 -12.44 -2.47
C PHE A 54 -16.79 -13.87 -1.98
N THR A 55 -17.52 -14.84 -2.55
CA THR A 55 -17.30 -16.26 -2.27
C THR A 55 -15.89 -16.70 -2.65
N ALA A 56 -15.41 -16.31 -3.84
CA ALA A 56 -14.07 -16.62 -4.29
C ALA A 56 -12.99 -15.97 -3.39
N MET A 57 -13.18 -14.72 -2.98
CA MET A 57 -12.28 -14.01 -2.06
C MET A 57 -12.20 -14.70 -0.69
N ALA A 58 -13.35 -15.04 -0.11
CA ALA A 58 -13.43 -15.75 1.16
C ALA A 58 -12.74 -17.12 1.10
N LEU A 59 -13.06 -17.93 0.08
CA LEU A 59 -12.45 -19.25 -0.11
C LEU A 59 -10.93 -19.13 -0.33
N PHE A 60 -10.49 -18.16 -1.12
CA PHE A 60 -9.06 -17.90 -1.34
C PHE A 60 -8.35 -17.59 -0.03
N GLN A 61 -8.84 -16.62 0.76
CA GLN A 61 -8.19 -16.18 2.00
C GLN A 61 -8.21 -17.27 3.07
N LEU A 62 -9.31 -18.01 3.24
CA LEU A 62 -9.39 -19.11 4.20
C LEU A 62 -8.48 -20.28 3.81
N THR A 63 -8.44 -20.64 2.53
CA THR A 63 -7.53 -21.68 2.02
C THR A 63 -6.08 -21.26 2.20
N LEU A 64 -5.76 -20.00 1.91
CA LEU A 64 -4.43 -19.43 2.08
C LEU A 64 -3.99 -19.44 3.55
N ALA A 65 -4.86 -19.04 4.48
CA ALA A 65 -4.59 -19.10 5.91
C ALA A 65 -4.29 -20.55 6.36
N TRP A 66 -5.08 -21.51 5.90
CA TRP A 66 -4.83 -22.94 6.15
C TRP A 66 -3.48 -23.40 5.58
N LEU A 67 -3.16 -23.05 4.34
CA LEU A 67 -1.88 -23.40 3.70
C LEU A 67 -0.67 -22.78 4.42
N LEU A 68 -0.79 -21.55 4.94
CA LEU A 68 0.26 -20.91 5.73
C LEU A 68 0.58 -21.69 7.03
N LEU A 69 -0.44 -22.32 7.63
CA LEU A 69 -0.28 -23.11 8.85
C LEU A 69 0.24 -24.52 8.57
N GLN A 70 -0.24 -25.16 7.49
CA GLN A 70 0.11 -26.56 7.18
C GLN A 70 1.42 -26.71 6.42
N ARG A 71 1.64 -25.85 5.42
CA ARG A 71 2.76 -25.96 4.47
C ARG A 71 3.29 -24.57 4.10
N PRO A 72 3.82 -23.81 5.08
CA PRO A 72 4.38 -22.49 4.80
C PRO A 72 5.51 -22.61 3.79
N GLY A 73 5.35 -21.93 2.65
CA GLY A 73 6.35 -21.94 1.59
C GLY A 73 6.34 -20.63 0.81
N PRO A 74 7.44 -20.24 0.14
CA PRO A 74 7.56 -18.93 -0.52
C PRO A 74 6.44 -18.64 -1.53
N ARG A 75 5.90 -19.67 -2.19
CA ARG A 75 4.77 -19.55 -3.12
C ARG A 75 3.48 -19.15 -2.39
N VAL A 76 3.22 -19.74 -1.23
CA VAL A 76 2.03 -19.44 -0.39
C VAL A 76 2.09 -17.99 0.09
N TYR A 77 3.25 -17.56 0.61
CA TYR A 77 3.45 -16.16 1.00
C TYR A 77 3.22 -15.18 -0.15
N ARG A 78 3.79 -15.44 -1.33
CA ARG A 78 3.61 -14.59 -2.51
C ARG A 78 2.16 -14.57 -2.97
N ALA A 79 1.49 -15.73 -2.98
CA ALA A 79 0.07 -15.80 -3.29
C ALA A 79 -0.73 -14.93 -2.33
N GLY A 80 -0.44 -14.97 -1.03
CA GLY A 80 -1.10 -14.10 -0.06
C GLY A 80 -0.80 -12.62 -0.23
N ILE A 81 0.45 -12.24 -0.47
CA ILE A 81 0.82 -10.84 -0.73
C ILE A 81 0.06 -10.30 -1.95
N TRP A 82 0.09 -11.02 -3.06
CA TRP A 82 -0.56 -10.56 -4.29
C TRP A 82 -2.08 -10.66 -4.23
N GLY A 83 -2.61 -11.74 -3.65
CA GLY A 83 -4.04 -11.96 -3.53
C GLY A 83 -4.70 -10.97 -2.58
N SER A 84 -4.20 -10.82 -1.35
CA SER A 84 -4.71 -9.81 -0.41
C SER A 84 -4.50 -8.39 -0.93
N GLY A 85 -3.37 -8.12 -1.60
CA GLY A 85 -3.16 -6.82 -2.25
C GLY A 85 -4.14 -6.53 -3.38
N LEU A 86 -4.51 -7.55 -4.16
CA LEU A 86 -5.51 -7.42 -5.23
C LEU A 86 -6.91 -7.20 -4.66
N ILE A 87 -7.30 -7.88 -3.59
CA ILE A 87 -8.63 -7.71 -2.98
C ILE A 87 -8.75 -6.29 -2.39
N ALA A 88 -7.74 -5.83 -1.66
CA ALA A 88 -7.69 -4.45 -1.16
C ALA A 88 -7.74 -3.43 -2.31
N LEU A 89 -7.08 -3.71 -3.44
CA LEU A 89 -7.14 -2.86 -4.63
C LEU A 89 -8.55 -2.84 -5.25
N VAL A 90 -9.26 -3.97 -5.28
CA VAL A 90 -10.65 -4.04 -5.76
C VAL A 90 -11.57 -3.19 -4.88
N TYR A 91 -11.40 -3.24 -3.55
CA TYR A 91 -12.12 -2.34 -2.66
C TYR A 91 -11.88 -0.87 -3.04
N VAL A 92 -10.62 -0.44 -3.16
CA VAL A 92 -10.31 0.95 -3.57
C VAL A 92 -10.92 1.29 -4.93
N ALA A 93 -10.78 0.40 -5.92
CA ALA A 93 -11.26 0.63 -7.28
C ALA A 93 -12.78 0.84 -7.34
N THR A 94 -13.56 0.04 -6.60
CA THR A 94 -15.03 0.13 -6.56
C THR A 94 -15.55 1.38 -5.84
N ARG A 95 -14.71 2.02 -5.00
CA ARG A 95 -15.04 3.31 -4.36
C ARG A 95 -14.65 4.50 -5.24
N LEU A 96 -13.81 4.27 -6.24
CA LEU A 96 -13.39 5.28 -7.23
C LEU A 96 -14.19 5.18 -8.52
N ALA A 97 -14.75 4.03 -8.87
CA ALA A 97 -15.51 3.85 -10.10
C ALA A 97 -16.62 2.83 -9.87
N PRO A 98 -17.78 2.98 -10.54
CA PRO A 98 -18.84 2.00 -10.45
C PRO A 98 -18.32 0.61 -10.88
N PRO A 99 -18.52 -0.45 -10.08
CA PRO A 99 -18.26 -1.81 -10.52
C PRO A 99 -19.13 -2.19 -11.74
N PRO A 100 -18.76 -3.22 -12.51
CA PRO A 100 -19.53 -3.66 -13.67
C PRO A 100 -21.02 -3.86 -13.36
N GLY A 101 -21.84 -3.04 -14.02
CA GLY A 101 -23.29 -3.06 -13.90
C GLY A 101 -23.87 -2.11 -12.83
N ALA A 102 -23.07 -1.55 -11.93
CA ALA A 102 -23.49 -0.46 -11.06
C ALA A 102 -23.51 0.88 -11.82
N THR A 103 -24.32 1.81 -11.34
CA THR A 103 -24.44 3.17 -11.91
C THR A 103 -23.63 4.21 -11.15
N ALA A 104 -23.17 3.89 -9.94
CA ALA A 104 -22.38 4.76 -9.08
C ALA A 104 -21.30 3.95 -8.34
N PRO A 105 -20.20 4.59 -7.90
CA PRO A 105 -19.23 3.97 -7.00
C PRO A 105 -19.88 3.47 -5.70
N GLU A 106 -19.30 2.43 -5.12
CA GLU A 106 -19.77 1.88 -3.84
C GLU A 106 -19.52 2.87 -2.69
N ALA A 107 -20.45 2.86 -1.73
CA ALA A 107 -20.28 3.62 -0.51
C ALA A 107 -19.12 3.06 0.33
N VAL A 108 -18.55 3.94 1.14
CA VAL A 108 -17.51 3.59 2.11
C VAL A 108 -18.20 3.13 3.39
N ASP A 109 -18.00 1.88 3.77
CA ASP A 109 -18.64 1.25 4.92
C ASP A 109 -17.61 0.71 5.93
N ALA A 110 -17.98 0.68 7.21
CA ALA A 110 -17.05 0.33 8.28
C ALA A 110 -16.50 -1.12 8.16
N ILE A 111 -17.30 -2.04 7.62
CA ILE A 111 -16.92 -3.46 7.49
C ILE A 111 -15.91 -3.62 6.34
N GLY A 112 -16.15 -2.98 5.20
CA GLY A 112 -15.22 -2.94 4.07
C GLY A 112 -13.87 -2.33 4.43
N ILE A 113 -13.86 -1.30 5.28
CA ILE A 113 -12.60 -0.75 5.82
C ILE A 113 -11.91 -1.72 6.77
N ALA A 114 -12.65 -2.37 7.66
CA ALA A 114 -12.05 -3.36 8.56
C ALA A 114 -11.41 -4.51 7.77
N ALA A 115 -12.12 -5.02 6.74
CA ALA A 115 -11.59 -6.03 5.82
C ALA A 115 -10.32 -5.53 5.12
N THR A 116 -10.38 -4.36 4.48
CA THR A 116 -9.23 -3.79 3.75
C THR A 116 -8.04 -3.52 4.67
N ALA A 117 -8.28 -3.07 5.91
CA ALA A 117 -7.20 -2.86 6.89
C ALA A 117 -6.51 -4.19 7.27
N LEU A 118 -7.29 -5.26 7.47
CA LEU A 118 -6.76 -6.60 7.71
C LEU A 118 -5.97 -7.12 6.50
N GLU A 119 -6.42 -6.83 5.28
CA GLU A 119 -5.71 -7.23 4.06
C GLU A 119 -4.38 -6.52 3.90
N LEU A 120 -4.34 -5.21 4.15
CA LEU A 120 -3.09 -4.45 4.14
C LEU A 120 -2.14 -4.93 5.24
N ALA A 121 -2.66 -5.19 6.44
CA ALA A 121 -1.90 -5.81 7.52
C ALA A 121 -1.36 -7.19 7.13
N ALA A 122 -2.17 -8.02 6.48
CA ALA A 122 -1.75 -9.32 5.96
C ALA A 122 -0.63 -9.20 4.93
N VAL A 123 -0.74 -8.29 3.96
CA VAL A 123 0.33 -8.02 2.97
C VAL A 123 1.65 -7.69 3.67
N ILE A 124 1.61 -6.82 4.68
CA ILE A 124 2.79 -6.43 5.47
C ILE A 124 3.37 -7.63 6.22
N LEU A 125 2.55 -8.33 6.99
CA LEU A 125 2.97 -9.45 7.83
C LEU A 125 3.54 -10.60 6.98
N LEU A 126 2.91 -10.91 5.85
CA LEU A 126 3.38 -11.92 4.90
C LEU A 126 4.70 -11.49 4.24
N ALA A 127 4.86 -10.21 3.89
CA ALA A 127 6.11 -9.70 3.35
C ALA A 127 7.26 -9.77 4.37
N VAL A 128 6.99 -9.52 5.65
CA VAL A 128 7.97 -9.68 6.75
C VAL A 128 8.33 -11.15 6.95
N ALA A 129 7.32 -12.03 7.00
CA ALA A 129 7.48 -13.44 7.32
C ALA A 129 8.02 -14.29 6.16
N LEU A 130 7.92 -13.80 4.90
CA LEU A 130 8.37 -14.54 3.72
C LEU A 130 9.85 -14.97 3.86
N PRO A 131 10.20 -16.25 3.75
CA PRO A 131 11.59 -16.69 3.81
C PRO A 131 12.44 -16.04 2.72
N ASP A 132 13.72 -15.83 2.98
CA ASP A 132 14.65 -15.38 1.93
C ASP A 132 14.77 -16.48 0.87
N GLY A 133 14.38 -16.15 -0.36
CA GLY A 133 14.53 -17.03 -1.51
C GLY A 133 15.80 -16.70 -2.30
N PRO A 134 16.22 -17.58 -3.22
CA PRO A 134 17.29 -17.25 -4.16
C PRO A 134 16.92 -15.97 -4.92
N PRO A 135 17.89 -15.09 -5.20
CA PRO A 135 17.65 -13.90 -6.00
C PRO A 135 17.09 -14.35 -7.35
N HIS A 136 15.86 -13.95 -7.66
CA HIS A 136 15.32 -14.17 -8.99
C HIS A 136 15.97 -13.16 -9.96
N PRO A 137 16.29 -13.56 -11.20
CA PRO A 137 16.67 -12.64 -12.26
C PRO A 137 15.43 -11.82 -12.66
N GLY A 138 15.07 -10.86 -11.81
CA GLY A 138 13.93 -9.98 -12.00
C GLY A 138 14.29 -8.75 -12.82
N LEU A 139 13.26 -7.93 -13.09
CA LEU A 139 13.37 -6.59 -13.67
C LEU A 139 14.58 -5.83 -13.13
N ALA A 140 15.35 -5.23 -14.04
CA ALA A 140 16.53 -4.45 -13.70
C ALA A 140 16.20 -3.42 -12.60
N PRO A 141 17.07 -3.21 -11.59
CA PRO A 141 16.84 -2.31 -10.45
C PRO A 141 16.26 -0.93 -10.81
N ARG A 142 16.66 -0.39 -11.97
CA ARG A 142 16.14 0.88 -12.52
C ARG A 142 14.62 0.90 -12.67
N TRP A 143 14.02 -0.19 -13.13
CA TRP A 143 12.59 -0.24 -13.42
C TRP A 143 11.75 -0.25 -12.16
N TRP A 144 12.23 -0.86 -11.07
CA TRP A 144 11.54 -0.80 -9.78
C TRP A 144 11.45 0.61 -9.24
N GLY A 145 12.52 1.40 -9.39
CA GLY A 145 12.50 2.82 -9.00
C GLY A 145 11.53 3.64 -9.86
N ILE A 146 11.60 3.49 -11.18
CA ILE A 146 10.73 4.25 -12.10
C ILE A 146 9.25 3.90 -11.87
N VAL A 147 8.90 2.62 -11.88
CA VAL A 147 7.50 2.17 -11.73
C VAL A 147 6.96 2.55 -10.35
N GLY A 148 7.74 2.31 -9.28
CA GLY A 148 7.32 2.67 -7.93
C GLY A 148 7.14 4.17 -7.74
N GLY A 149 8.08 4.98 -8.26
CA GLY A 149 7.95 6.43 -8.23
C GLY A 149 6.73 6.92 -9.02
N LEU A 150 6.56 6.48 -10.27
CA LEU A 150 5.43 6.90 -11.11
C LEU A 150 4.07 6.49 -10.53
N ALA A 151 3.98 5.31 -9.90
CA ALA A 151 2.75 4.86 -9.25
C ALA A 151 2.42 5.66 -7.98
N THR A 152 3.43 6.22 -7.30
CA THR A 152 3.24 6.93 -6.02
C THR A 152 2.47 8.25 -6.19
N ALA A 153 2.73 9.01 -7.25
CA ALA A 153 2.06 10.30 -7.47
C ALA A 153 0.52 10.19 -7.61
N PRO A 154 -0.04 9.36 -8.52
CA PRO A 154 -1.49 9.21 -8.62
C PRO A 154 -2.11 8.61 -7.35
N LEU A 155 -1.44 7.65 -6.71
CA LEU A 155 -1.90 7.10 -5.43
C LEU A 155 -1.98 8.16 -4.34
N TRP A 156 -1.00 9.06 -4.28
CA TRP A 156 -1.02 10.19 -3.36
C TRP A 156 -2.18 11.14 -3.65
N LEU A 157 -2.42 11.49 -4.91
CA LEU A 157 -3.55 12.36 -5.30
C LEU A 157 -4.91 11.75 -4.96
N VAL A 158 -5.05 10.44 -5.14
CA VAL A 158 -6.25 9.70 -4.70
C VAL A 158 -6.35 9.72 -3.18
N ALA A 159 -5.26 9.43 -2.48
CA ALA A 159 -5.23 9.40 -1.02
C ALA A 159 -5.52 10.77 -0.40
N THR A 160 -5.14 11.88 -1.05
CA THR A 160 -5.47 13.26 -0.63
C THR A 160 -6.82 13.74 -1.16
N GLY A 161 -7.56 12.90 -1.88
CA GLY A 161 -8.85 13.25 -2.46
C GLY A 161 -8.75 14.43 -3.39
N SER A 162 -7.54 14.67 -3.89
CA SER A 162 -7.27 15.64 -4.92
C SER A 162 -7.73 15.08 -6.26
N LEU A 163 -7.64 13.77 -6.46
CA LEU A 163 -8.25 13.08 -7.58
C LEU A 163 -9.49 12.30 -7.10
N THR A 164 -10.66 12.68 -7.59
CA THR A 164 -11.94 12.06 -7.23
C THR A 164 -12.75 11.69 -8.47
N TRP A 165 -13.70 10.78 -8.29
CA TRP A 165 -14.72 10.51 -9.30
C TRP A 165 -15.92 11.45 -9.12
N THR A 166 -16.53 11.83 -10.23
CA THR A 166 -17.73 12.67 -10.26
C THR A 166 -18.73 12.17 -11.29
N ASP A 167 -20.00 12.10 -10.90
CA ASP A 167 -21.10 11.71 -11.79
C ASP A 167 -21.46 12.83 -12.78
N THR A 168 -20.99 14.06 -12.52
CA THR A 168 -21.16 15.18 -13.45
C THR A 168 -20.06 15.17 -14.50
N LEU A 169 -20.47 15.08 -15.78
CA LEU A 169 -19.59 15.31 -16.93
C LEU A 169 -19.08 16.76 -16.89
N THR A 170 -17.93 16.95 -16.27
CA THR A 170 -17.23 18.23 -16.18
C THR A 170 -16.25 18.34 -17.33
N ARG A 171 -16.35 19.41 -18.14
CA ARG A 171 -15.49 19.65 -19.31
C ARG A 171 -14.38 20.69 -19.18
N PRO A 172 -14.13 21.40 -18.05
CA PRO A 172 -12.98 22.27 -18.04
C PRO A 172 -11.72 21.40 -18.06
N TRP A 173 -10.92 21.57 -19.12
CA TRP A 173 -9.53 21.10 -19.11
C TRP A 173 -8.80 21.67 -17.89
N LEU A 174 -7.67 21.06 -17.54
CA LEU A 174 -6.88 21.48 -16.39
C LEU A 174 -6.51 22.97 -16.48
N THR A 175 -6.91 23.74 -15.47
CA THR A 175 -6.63 25.17 -15.34
C THR A 175 -6.07 25.49 -13.96
N TRP A 176 -5.23 26.52 -13.88
CA TRP A 176 -4.71 27.01 -12.61
C TRP A 176 -5.69 28.00 -11.98
N TYR A 177 -6.18 27.67 -10.79
CA TYR A 177 -7.02 28.53 -9.96
C TYR A 177 -6.14 29.38 -9.03
N GLY A 178 -6.16 30.69 -9.23
CA GLY A 178 -5.11 31.61 -8.77
C GLY A 178 -5.46 32.62 -7.66
N GLN A 179 -6.46 32.36 -6.81
CA GLN A 179 -6.65 33.24 -5.64
C GLN A 179 -5.45 33.13 -4.66
N ARG A 180 -5.22 34.11 -3.77
CA ARG A 180 -4.13 34.04 -2.78
C ARG A 180 -4.65 33.49 -1.45
N THR A 181 -4.77 32.18 -1.37
CA THR A 181 -5.09 31.43 -0.15
C THR A 181 -4.04 30.32 0.07
N PRO A 182 -3.94 29.73 1.27
CA PRO A 182 -3.00 28.62 1.54
C PRO A 182 -3.19 27.39 0.63
N ILE A 183 -4.36 27.22 0.02
CA ILE A 183 -4.70 26.11 -0.88
C ILE A 183 -4.50 26.46 -2.37
N SER A 184 -4.01 27.65 -2.67
CA SER A 184 -3.86 28.17 -4.03
C SER A 184 -2.45 28.75 -4.27
N PRO A 185 -1.90 28.68 -5.49
CA PRO A 185 -2.55 28.20 -6.71
C PRO A 185 -2.89 26.71 -6.66
N ALA A 186 -4.00 26.32 -7.27
CA ALA A 186 -4.44 24.93 -7.35
C ALA A 186 -4.66 24.55 -8.82
N LEU A 187 -4.27 23.33 -9.19
CA LEU A 187 -4.63 22.77 -10.49
C LEU A 187 -6.03 22.17 -10.36
N VAL A 188 -6.97 22.66 -11.15
CA VAL A 188 -8.37 22.27 -11.10
C VAL A 188 -8.88 21.92 -12.49
N GLY A 189 -9.64 20.83 -12.60
CA GLY A 189 -10.31 20.46 -13.86
C GLY A 189 -10.51 18.96 -13.98
N SER A 190 -10.88 18.51 -15.16
CA SER A 190 -11.18 17.10 -15.42
C SER A 190 -10.23 16.55 -16.49
N PRO A 191 -9.20 15.76 -16.12
CA PRO A 191 -8.27 15.20 -17.10
C PRO A 191 -8.92 14.10 -17.97
N TYR A 192 -9.98 13.47 -17.48
CA TYR A 192 -10.78 12.44 -18.16
C TYR A 192 -12.25 12.57 -17.76
N PRO A 193 -13.20 12.12 -18.59
CA PRO A 193 -14.60 12.05 -18.20
C PRO A 193 -14.75 11.39 -16.83
N HIS A 194 -15.51 12.02 -15.94
CA HIS A 194 -15.78 11.57 -14.56
C HIS A 194 -14.62 11.62 -13.58
N LEU A 195 -13.40 12.01 -13.98
CA LEU A 195 -12.33 12.29 -13.04
C LEU A 195 -12.24 13.79 -12.79
N TRP A 196 -12.37 14.20 -11.54
CA TRP A 196 -12.17 15.58 -11.10
C TRP A 196 -10.85 15.68 -10.34
N LEU A 197 -10.02 16.65 -10.73
CA LEU A 197 -8.78 16.99 -10.05
C LEU A 197 -8.95 18.35 -9.37
N PHE A 198 -8.70 18.39 -8.06
CA PHE A 198 -8.47 19.59 -7.28
C PHE A 198 -7.18 19.40 -6.47
N ALA A 199 -6.06 19.90 -7.00
CA ALA A 199 -4.74 19.69 -6.41
C ALA A 199 -4.07 21.04 -6.10
N PRO A 200 -4.09 21.49 -4.82
CA PRO A 200 -3.26 22.59 -4.35
C PRO A 200 -1.78 22.40 -4.73
N TRP A 201 -1.06 23.49 -4.98
CA TRP A 201 0.37 23.44 -5.36
C TRP A 201 1.21 22.60 -4.39
N TRP A 202 0.95 22.68 -3.08
CA TRP A 202 1.68 21.90 -2.08
C TRP A 202 1.38 20.40 -2.16
N VAL A 203 0.17 20.00 -2.57
CA VAL A 203 -0.17 18.59 -2.82
C VAL A 203 0.61 18.08 -4.03
N LEU A 204 0.69 18.89 -5.09
CA LEU A 204 1.45 18.53 -6.30
C LEU A 204 2.95 18.41 -6.00
N LEU A 205 3.52 19.35 -5.25
CA LEU A 205 4.91 19.27 -4.79
C LEU A 205 5.13 18.05 -3.88
N GLY A 206 4.19 17.76 -3.00
CA GLY A 206 4.16 16.55 -2.18
C GLY A 206 4.20 15.29 -3.02
N ALA A 207 3.29 15.17 -3.98
CA ALA A 207 3.18 14.04 -4.90
C ALA A 207 4.49 13.83 -5.67
N ALA A 208 5.08 14.91 -6.20
CA ALA A 208 6.35 14.86 -6.93
C ALA A 208 7.53 14.47 -6.03
N GLY A 209 7.62 15.08 -4.84
CA GLY A 209 8.67 14.77 -3.86
C GLY A 209 8.60 13.32 -3.36
N LEU A 210 7.41 12.84 -3.02
CA LEU A 210 7.17 11.46 -2.62
C LEU A 210 7.49 10.49 -3.77
N SER A 211 7.02 10.78 -4.98
CA SER A 211 7.31 9.99 -6.19
C SER A 211 8.81 9.83 -6.43
N LEU A 212 9.55 10.94 -6.41
CA LEU A 212 11.00 10.92 -6.59
C LEU A 212 11.69 10.14 -5.48
N LEU A 213 11.36 10.41 -4.22
CA LEU A 213 12.01 9.76 -3.08
C LEU A 213 11.71 8.27 -3.01
N VAL A 214 10.46 7.85 -3.24
CA VAL A 214 10.09 6.43 -3.31
C VAL A 214 10.85 5.75 -4.45
N GLY A 215 10.90 6.36 -5.62
CA GLY A 215 11.62 5.83 -6.77
C GLY A 215 13.13 5.66 -6.50
N LEU A 216 13.77 6.68 -5.92
CA LEU A 216 15.19 6.63 -5.55
C LEU A 216 15.47 5.58 -4.47
N ASN A 217 14.62 5.49 -3.44
CA ASN A 217 14.73 4.48 -2.39
C ASN A 217 14.61 3.06 -2.96
N LEU A 218 13.60 2.81 -3.81
CA LEU A 218 13.39 1.51 -4.45
C LEU A 218 14.54 1.12 -5.37
N TRP A 219 15.01 2.07 -6.21
CA TRP A 219 16.14 1.86 -7.09
C TRP A 219 17.43 1.53 -6.32
N LEU A 220 17.76 2.34 -5.31
CA LEU A 220 19.00 2.13 -4.55
C LEU A 220 18.94 0.84 -3.72
N ALA A 221 17.81 0.55 -3.07
CA ALA A 221 17.65 -0.67 -2.30
C ALA A 221 17.71 -1.93 -3.18
N THR A 222 17.08 -1.91 -4.36
CA THR A 222 17.15 -3.04 -5.32
C THR A 222 18.55 -3.23 -5.87
N ARG A 223 19.24 -2.14 -6.21
CA ARG A 223 20.63 -2.17 -6.66
C ARG A 223 21.56 -2.77 -5.61
N LEU A 224 21.47 -2.31 -4.37
CA LEU A 224 22.30 -2.82 -3.28
C LEU A 224 22.06 -4.29 -2.95
N VAL A 225 20.82 -4.78 -3.10
CA VAL A 225 20.53 -6.22 -3.01
C VAL A 225 21.14 -6.99 -4.17
N ALA A 226 21.04 -6.47 -5.40
CA ALA A 226 21.65 -7.10 -6.57
C ALA A 226 23.19 -7.18 -6.47
N GLU A 227 23.81 -6.20 -5.81
CA GLU A 227 25.26 -6.18 -5.53
C GLU A 227 25.66 -7.00 -4.28
N GLY A 228 24.72 -7.64 -3.59
CA GLY A 228 25.00 -8.41 -2.36
C GLY A 228 25.36 -7.58 -1.12
N LYS A 229 25.17 -6.25 -1.17
CA LYS A 229 25.50 -5.30 -0.09
C LYS A 229 24.38 -5.11 0.94
N LEU A 230 23.20 -5.64 0.65
CA LEU A 230 22.04 -5.64 1.53
C LEU A 230 21.40 -7.02 1.58
N SER A 231 21.06 -7.47 2.79
CA SER A 231 20.21 -8.65 2.94
C SER A 231 18.76 -8.33 2.53
N CYS A 232 18.07 -9.33 1.98
CA CYS A 232 16.65 -9.22 1.60
C CYS A 232 15.76 -8.81 2.78
N ARG A 233 16.10 -9.26 4.01
CA ARG A 233 15.38 -8.88 5.23
C ARG A 233 15.54 -7.39 5.59
N ALA A 234 16.75 -6.85 5.50
CA ALA A 234 17.01 -5.43 5.74
C ALA A 234 16.30 -4.54 4.69
N ARG A 235 16.27 -4.98 3.42
CA ARG A 235 15.49 -4.31 2.38
C ARG A 235 14.00 -4.25 2.71
N ARG A 236 13.41 -5.35 3.19
CA ARG A 236 11.97 -5.39 3.52
C ARG A 236 11.60 -4.46 4.67
N ALA A 237 12.39 -4.43 5.75
CA ALA A 237 12.17 -3.49 6.85
C ALA A 237 12.22 -2.03 6.38
N GLY A 238 13.16 -1.67 5.50
CA GLY A 238 13.24 -0.32 4.90
C GLY A 238 12.08 0.00 3.96
N LEU A 239 11.54 -0.99 3.23
CA LEU A 239 10.35 -0.81 2.39
C LEU A 239 9.07 -0.63 3.21
N LEU A 240 8.98 -1.25 4.38
CA LEU A 240 7.84 -1.06 5.28
C LEU A 240 7.83 0.34 5.91
N ALA A 241 8.98 0.98 6.03
CA ALA A 241 9.07 2.38 6.41
C ALA A 241 8.51 3.35 5.33
N LEU A 242 8.14 2.85 4.14
CA LEU A 242 7.43 3.63 3.10
C LEU A 242 5.92 3.69 3.32
N LEU A 243 5.34 2.78 4.12
CA LEU A 243 3.90 2.72 4.39
C LEU A 243 3.30 3.95 5.11
N PRO A 244 4.00 4.65 6.02
CA PRO A 244 3.45 5.84 6.68
C PRO A 244 2.97 6.93 5.70
N ALA A 245 3.56 7.00 4.50
CA ALA A 245 3.16 7.94 3.46
C ALA A 245 1.79 7.62 2.83
N ALA A 246 1.37 6.35 2.82
CA ALA A 246 0.10 5.95 2.18
C ALA A 246 -1.13 6.21 3.08
N PHE A 247 -0.96 6.31 4.40
CA PHE A 247 -2.06 6.48 5.36
C PHE A 247 -2.28 7.95 5.81
N ALA A 248 -1.48 8.87 5.28
CA ALA A 248 -1.31 10.23 5.80
C ALA A 248 -2.29 11.29 5.26
N ALA A 249 -3.22 10.94 4.38
CA ALA A 249 -3.82 11.90 3.47
C ALA A 249 -5.28 12.30 3.82
N PRO A 250 -5.64 13.61 3.80
CA PRO A 250 -7.03 14.08 3.91
C PRO A 250 -7.72 13.93 2.57
N LEU A 251 -8.93 13.38 2.51
CA LEU A 251 -9.80 13.51 1.33
C LEU A 251 -10.70 14.74 1.42
N CYS A 252 -10.85 15.46 0.31
CA CYS A 252 -11.92 16.43 0.10
C CYS A 252 -13.05 15.75 -0.70
N CYS A 253 -14.26 15.72 -0.14
CA CYS A 253 -15.52 15.29 -0.79
C CYS A 253 -15.76 13.78 -1.09
N GLY A 254 -14.96 12.85 -0.56
CA GLY A 254 -15.30 11.42 -0.49
C GLY A 254 -14.90 10.86 0.87
N ALA A 255 -15.69 9.97 1.48
CA ALA A 255 -15.50 9.51 2.87
C ALA A 255 -14.10 8.89 3.11
N PRO A 256 -13.21 9.53 3.90
CA PRO A 256 -11.84 9.04 4.12
C PRO A 256 -11.68 7.98 5.20
N LEU A 257 -10.55 7.27 5.13
CA LEU A 257 -9.98 6.43 6.19
C LEU A 257 -9.92 7.13 7.57
N ALA A 258 -9.81 8.47 7.61
CA ALA A 258 -9.83 9.27 8.85
C ALA A 258 -11.24 9.75 9.27
N ALA A 259 -12.26 9.68 8.40
CA ALA A 259 -13.65 9.92 8.79
C ALA A 259 -14.25 8.76 9.57
N LEU A 260 -13.71 7.56 9.38
CA LEU A 260 -14.02 6.39 10.19
C LEU A 260 -13.73 6.57 11.68
N PHE A 261 -12.83 7.49 12.03
CA PHE A 261 -12.48 7.81 13.41
C PHE A 261 -13.07 9.15 13.89
N GLY A 262 -14.00 9.76 13.14
CA GLY A 262 -14.71 10.97 13.58
C GLY A 262 -13.89 12.28 13.55
N ILE A 263 -12.77 12.35 12.84
CA ILE A 263 -11.89 13.54 12.85
C ILE A 263 -12.46 14.65 11.93
N PRO A 264 -12.68 15.90 12.39
CA PRO A 264 -13.25 16.98 11.56
C PRO A 264 -12.38 17.40 10.36
N LEU A 265 -13.00 17.79 9.24
CA LEU A 265 -12.34 18.20 7.98
C LEU A 265 -11.25 19.28 8.18
N VAL A 266 -11.51 20.25 9.07
CA VAL A 266 -10.59 21.35 9.41
C VAL A 266 -9.30 20.86 10.07
N VAL A 267 -9.39 19.80 10.89
CA VAL A 267 -8.21 19.18 11.51
C VAL A 267 -7.34 18.51 10.44
N ARG A 268 -7.96 17.96 9.40
CA ARG A 268 -7.24 17.20 8.37
C ARG A 268 -6.41 18.09 7.45
N PHE A 269 -6.90 19.27 7.05
CA PHE A 269 -6.08 20.23 6.29
C PHE A 269 -4.85 20.72 7.06
N LYS A 270 -4.89 20.72 8.40
CA LYS A 270 -3.75 21.06 9.24
C LYS A 270 -2.76 19.90 9.39
N VAL A 271 -3.26 18.67 9.38
CA VAL A 271 -2.44 17.46 9.59
C VAL A 271 -1.80 16.97 8.29
N ALA A 272 -2.45 17.11 7.13
CA ALA A 272 -1.91 16.68 5.82
C ALA A 272 -0.49 17.17 5.52
N PRO A 273 -0.20 18.47 5.66
CA PRO A 273 1.12 18.97 5.32
C PRO A 273 2.17 18.43 6.29
N LEU A 274 1.80 18.22 7.55
CA LEU A 274 2.68 17.64 8.57
C LEU A 274 2.98 16.16 8.29
N THR A 275 1.97 15.38 7.93
CA THR A 275 2.14 13.96 7.61
C THR A 275 2.91 13.76 6.31
N MET A 276 2.66 14.62 5.32
CA MET A 276 3.45 14.70 4.09
C MET A 276 4.92 15.07 4.40
N ALA A 277 5.15 16.12 5.19
CA ALA A 277 6.51 16.54 5.57
C ALA A 277 7.25 15.43 6.35
N LEU A 278 6.58 14.77 7.29
CA LEU A 278 7.13 13.62 8.00
C LEU A 278 7.51 12.49 7.05
N SER A 279 6.65 12.17 6.09
CA SER A 279 6.90 11.13 5.09
C SER A 279 8.13 11.46 4.23
N LEU A 280 8.22 12.70 3.73
CA LEU A 280 9.38 13.19 2.98
C LEU A 280 10.67 13.11 3.81
N LEU A 281 10.60 13.48 5.10
CA LEU A 281 11.74 13.42 6.01
C LEU A 281 12.22 11.99 6.25
N LEU A 282 11.30 11.07 6.55
CA LEU A 282 11.63 9.64 6.75
C LEU A 282 12.22 9.01 5.50
N LEU A 283 11.66 9.30 4.33
CA LEU A 283 12.15 8.83 3.03
C LEU A 283 13.55 9.36 2.70
N THR A 284 13.79 10.64 3.01
CA THR A 284 15.10 11.28 2.81
C THR A 284 16.14 10.67 3.75
N ALA A 285 15.80 10.48 5.03
CA ALA A 285 16.66 9.83 6.00
C ALA A 285 17.02 8.39 5.59
N ASN A 286 16.05 7.62 5.10
CA ASN A 286 16.28 6.26 4.61
C ASN A 286 17.19 6.25 3.37
N LEU A 287 16.98 7.17 2.42
CA LEU A 287 17.82 7.32 1.24
C LEU A 287 19.27 7.66 1.62
N ALA A 288 19.45 8.59 2.54
CA ALA A 288 20.78 8.97 3.05
C ALA A 288 21.48 7.79 3.74
N TRP A 289 20.74 7.00 4.53
CA TRP A 289 21.25 5.80 5.18
C TRP A 289 21.69 4.74 4.15
N LEU A 290 20.86 4.46 3.15
CA LEU A 290 21.19 3.52 2.06
C LEU A 290 22.42 4.00 1.28
N ALA A 291 22.52 5.29 0.96
CA ALA A 291 23.64 5.88 0.24
C ALA A 291 24.94 5.85 1.07
N ALA A 292 24.86 6.07 2.39
CA ALA A 292 26.00 5.91 3.29
C ALA A 292 26.49 4.47 3.32
N ARG A 293 25.57 3.49 3.36
CA ARG A 293 25.91 2.06 3.32
C ARG A 293 26.55 1.66 1.99
N ALA A 294 26.02 2.16 0.88
CA ALA A 294 26.58 1.94 -0.46
C ALA A 294 28.05 2.37 -0.55
N ARG A 295 28.39 3.54 0.02
CA ARG A 295 29.75 4.10 0.04
C ARG A 295 30.73 3.32 0.92
N ARG A 296 30.26 2.76 2.04
CA ARG A 296 31.12 2.00 2.97
C ARG A 296 31.56 0.64 2.44
N GLY A 297 31.01 0.18 1.32
CA GLY A 297 31.36 -1.13 0.75
C GLY A 297 31.11 -2.30 1.69
N ALA A 298 30.30 -2.10 2.74
CA ALA A 298 30.07 -3.12 3.76
C ALA A 298 29.32 -4.30 3.13
N ALA A 299 30.06 -5.37 2.85
CA ALA A 299 29.48 -6.68 2.60
C ALA A 299 28.75 -7.13 3.86
N CYS A 300 27.58 -7.75 3.68
CA CYS A 300 26.82 -8.36 4.76
C CYS A 300 27.54 -9.59 5.33
#